data_AF-X1IAB6-F1
#
_entry.id   AF-X1IAB6-F1
#
_cell.length_a   1.000
_cell.length_b   1.000
_cell.length_c   1.000
_cell.angle_alpha   90.00
_cell.angle_beta   90.00
_cell.angle_gamma   90.00
#
_symmetry.space_group_name_H-M   'P 1'
#
loop_
_entity.id
_entity.type
_entity.pdbx_description
1 polymer ?
#
loop_
_entity_poly.entity_id
_entity_poly.type
_entity_poly.pdbx_seq_one_letter_code
_entity_poly.pdbx_strand_id
1 'polypeptide(L)'
;QEGRKFGANLIIGTQRPQLLDTTIRAQAGTWVVHNLTDIRDIDVTISSAEDLTRSNKTDIQGLDKGEGIICGEAIKGIPLFVKVRKRLTAHGGVGFNPLDFLPKQTIEGLQKRKQKILGEKTANELETGKSIYEEITAPKTSAEYLDQIGYLKVRIKELEEEVDILKGRILDVEGVKGGPLSISQITDNDNIEELQTEIKVWREKYNYLKESMENPDAVISSGEGSSELILELQNKTIELEANVQKYRSQYTDALLLAEKAIKELKKRKK
;
A
#
# COMPACT_ATOMS: atom_id res chain seq x y z
N GLN A 1 24.29 8.97 -37.62
CA GLN A 1 24.60 8.53 -39.00
C GLN A 1 26.10 8.46 -39.30
N GLU A 2 26.86 9.56 -39.32
CA GLU A 2 28.25 9.55 -39.82
C GLU A 2 29.29 8.93 -38.87
N GLY A 3 29.03 8.87 -37.55
CA GLY A 3 30.00 8.43 -36.55
C GLY A 3 30.62 7.05 -36.81
N ARG A 4 29.85 6.10 -37.37
CA ARG A 4 30.32 4.75 -37.71
C ARG A 4 31.46 4.76 -38.74
N LYS A 5 31.50 5.72 -39.67
CA LYS A 5 32.59 5.83 -40.67
C LYS A 5 33.92 6.26 -40.05
N PHE A 6 33.85 6.97 -38.92
CA PHE A 6 35.02 7.57 -38.26
C PHE A 6 35.37 6.87 -36.93
N GLY A 7 34.70 5.75 -36.59
CA GLY A 7 34.88 5.08 -35.31
C GLY A 7 34.43 5.91 -34.10
N ALA A 8 33.58 6.92 -34.30
CA ALA A 8 33.07 7.77 -33.25
C ALA A 8 31.72 7.23 -32.73
N ASN A 9 31.68 6.89 -31.44
CA ASN A 9 30.47 6.42 -30.75
C ASN A 9 29.85 7.54 -29.92
N LEU A 10 28.52 7.61 -29.94
CA LEU A 10 27.75 8.55 -29.13
C LEU A 10 26.91 7.76 -28.12
N ILE A 11 26.97 8.17 -26.86
CA ILE A 11 26.12 7.63 -25.79
C ILE A 11 25.19 8.76 -25.33
N ILE A 12 23.90 8.47 -25.33
CA ILE A 12 22.86 9.41 -24.90
C ILE A 12 22.20 8.81 -23.66
N GLY A 13 22.19 9.56 -22.57
CA GLY A 13 21.47 9.21 -21.35
C GLY A 13 20.26 10.13 -21.15
N THR A 14 19.09 9.55 -20.91
CA THR A 14 17.88 10.30 -20.57
C THR A 14 17.03 9.51 -19.57
N GLN A 15 16.25 10.23 -18.76
CA GLN A 15 15.19 9.63 -17.95
C GLN A 15 13.85 9.55 -18.69
N ARG A 16 13.75 10.24 -19.84
CA ARG A 16 12.52 10.40 -20.61
C ARG A 16 12.79 10.08 -22.09
N PRO A 17 12.74 8.79 -22.49
CA PRO A 17 13.02 8.36 -23.86
C PRO A 17 11.98 8.87 -24.88
N GLN A 18 10.75 9.11 -24.46
CA GLN A 18 9.69 9.71 -25.29
C GLN A 18 10.05 11.11 -25.83
N LEU A 19 10.88 11.87 -25.10
CA LEU A 19 11.32 13.20 -25.51
C LEU A 19 12.49 13.20 -26.51
N LEU A 20 13.15 12.05 -26.70
CA LEU A 20 14.17 11.93 -27.73
C LEU A 20 13.52 11.90 -29.11
N ASP A 21 14.15 12.60 -30.05
CA ASP A 21 13.72 12.63 -31.45
C ASP A 21 13.67 11.20 -32.03
N THR A 22 12.65 10.93 -32.84
CA THR A 22 12.44 9.62 -33.47
C THR A 22 13.62 9.18 -34.30
N THR A 23 14.31 10.12 -34.97
CA THR A 23 15.51 9.85 -35.78
C THR A 23 16.67 9.37 -34.93
N ILE A 24 16.82 9.93 -33.73
CA ILE A 24 17.87 9.53 -32.78
C ILE A 24 17.56 8.13 -32.24
N ARG A 25 16.31 7.88 -31.85
CA ARG A 25 15.88 6.56 -31.34
C ARG A 25 16.03 5.47 -32.39
N ALA A 26 15.63 5.73 -33.63
CA ALA A 26 15.72 4.77 -34.74
C ALA A 26 17.17 4.47 -35.17
N GLN A 27 18.13 5.33 -34.82
CA GLN A 27 19.56 5.11 -35.10
C GLN A 27 20.35 4.63 -33.89
N ALA A 28 19.70 4.47 -32.75
CA ALA A 28 20.35 3.94 -31.56
C ALA A 28 20.51 2.42 -31.73
N GLY A 29 21.71 2.00 -32.14
CA GLY A 29 22.02 0.60 -32.38
C GLY A 29 22.11 -0.26 -31.11
N THR A 30 22.30 0.33 -29.92
CA THR A 30 22.32 -0.41 -28.65
C THR A 30 21.55 0.34 -27.60
N TRP A 31 20.69 -0.37 -26.89
CA TRP A 31 19.86 0.16 -25.82
C TRP A 31 20.28 -0.46 -24.50
N VAL A 32 20.44 0.40 -23.49
CA VAL A 32 20.61 0.00 -22.09
C VAL A 32 19.42 0.58 -21.33
N VAL A 33 18.44 -0.27 -21.06
CA VAL A 33 17.15 0.11 -20.49
C VAL A 33 17.16 -0.22 -19.00
N HIS A 34 16.98 0.79 -18.16
CA HIS A 34 16.76 0.61 -16.72
C HIS A 34 15.26 0.62 -16.41
N ASN A 35 14.90 0.55 -15.13
CA ASN A 35 13.51 0.65 -14.69
C ASN A 35 12.83 1.91 -15.27
N LEU A 36 11.73 1.70 -15.99
CA LEU A 36 10.83 2.75 -16.47
C LEU A 36 9.43 2.48 -15.93
N THR A 37 8.78 3.51 -15.39
CA THR A 37 7.43 3.40 -14.81
C THR A 37 6.34 3.99 -15.71
N ASP A 38 6.64 5.00 -16.51
CA ASP A 38 5.65 5.62 -17.41
C ASP A 38 5.39 4.71 -18.61
N ILE A 39 4.10 4.46 -18.88
CA ILE A 39 3.66 3.55 -19.94
C ILE A 39 4.14 4.01 -21.31
N ARG A 40 4.14 5.32 -21.59
CA ARG A 40 4.57 5.84 -22.90
C ARG A 40 6.07 5.66 -23.09
N ASP A 41 6.84 5.80 -22.02
CA ASP A 41 8.30 5.65 -22.05
C ASP A 41 8.68 4.20 -22.35
N ILE A 42 7.96 3.26 -21.75
CA ILE A 42 8.10 1.84 -22.01
C ILE A 42 7.70 1.51 -23.45
N ASP A 43 6.54 1.97 -23.90
CA ASP A 43 6.04 1.67 -25.25
C ASP A 43 6.96 2.27 -26.34
N VAL A 44 7.47 3.48 -26.14
CA VAL A 44 8.49 4.09 -27.01
C VAL A 44 9.77 3.26 -27.03
N THR A 45 10.22 2.79 -25.87
CA THR A 45 11.45 2.00 -25.76
C THR A 45 11.30 0.65 -26.46
N ILE A 46 10.20 -0.06 -26.22
CA ILE A 46 9.90 -1.35 -26.87
C ILE A 46 9.74 -1.18 -28.39
N SER A 47 9.13 -0.09 -28.86
CA SER A 47 8.97 0.15 -30.29
C SER A 47 10.25 0.61 -31.00
N SER A 48 11.23 1.14 -30.26
CA SER A 48 12.47 1.68 -30.84
C SER A 48 13.67 0.73 -30.71
N ALA A 49 13.71 -0.09 -29.66
CA ALA A 49 14.79 -1.02 -29.43
C ALA A 49 14.53 -2.34 -30.17
N GLU A 50 15.53 -2.78 -30.94
CA GLU A 50 15.53 -4.11 -31.53
C GLU A 50 15.56 -5.18 -30.43
N ASP A 51 14.95 -6.33 -30.70
CA ASP A 51 14.86 -7.49 -29.80
C ASP A 51 13.98 -7.32 -28.54
N LEU A 52 13.44 -6.12 -28.27
CA LEU A 52 12.41 -5.95 -27.25
C LEU A 52 11.01 -6.20 -27.84
N THR A 53 10.20 -6.94 -27.09
CA THR A 53 8.82 -7.25 -27.45
C THR A 53 7.86 -6.78 -26.37
N ARG A 54 6.55 -6.82 -26.67
CA ARG A 54 5.52 -6.39 -25.69
C ARG A 54 5.53 -7.20 -24.40
N SER A 55 6.01 -8.45 -24.42
CA SER A 55 6.15 -9.24 -23.18
C SER A 55 7.19 -8.65 -22.23
N ASN A 56 8.18 -7.92 -22.75
CA ASN A 56 9.21 -7.28 -21.93
C ASN A 56 8.73 -6.02 -21.20
N LYS A 57 7.46 -5.62 -21.37
CA LYS A 57 6.89 -4.48 -20.66
C LYS A 57 6.91 -4.67 -19.15
N THR A 58 6.46 -5.84 -18.69
CA THR A 58 6.46 -6.19 -17.27
C THR A 58 7.90 -6.32 -16.75
N ASP A 59 8.80 -6.88 -17.58
CA ASP A 59 10.22 -7.02 -17.24
C ASP A 59 10.85 -5.64 -16.97
N ILE A 60 10.64 -4.66 -17.86
CA ILE A 60 11.19 -3.30 -17.72
C ILE A 60 10.65 -2.62 -16.46
N GLN A 61 9.37 -2.79 -16.14
CA GLN A 61 8.75 -2.22 -14.94
C GLN A 61 9.24 -2.86 -13.65
N GLY A 62 9.60 -4.14 -13.70
CA GLY A 62 10.05 -4.94 -12.55
C GLY A 62 11.54 -4.83 -12.23
N LEU A 63 12.34 -4.15 -13.05
CA LEU A 63 13.78 -4.02 -12.83
C LEU A 63 14.10 -3.29 -11.52
N ASP A 64 14.95 -3.86 -10.68
CA ASP A 64 15.41 -3.19 -9.46
C ASP A 64 16.46 -2.11 -9.73
N LYS A 65 16.74 -1.29 -8.71
CA LYS A 65 17.79 -0.27 -8.79
C LYS A 65 19.15 -0.92 -9.07
N GLY A 66 19.75 -0.54 -10.20
CA GLY A 66 21.02 -1.08 -10.66
C GLY A 66 20.86 -2.27 -11.60
N GLU A 67 19.64 -2.74 -11.86
CA GLU A 67 19.37 -3.74 -12.88
C GLU A 67 18.96 -3.06 -14.19
N GLY A 68 19.22 -3.73 -15.30
CA GLY A 68 18.93 -3.22 -16.63
C GLY A 68 18.86 -4.33 -17.67
N ILE A 69 18.30 -3.99 -18.82
CA ILE A 69 18.23 -4.84 -20.01
C ILE A 69 19.11 -4.21 -21.08
N ILE A 70 20.01 -5.00 -21.65
CA ILE A 70 20.84 -4.60 -22.78
C ILE A 70 20.34 -5.33 -24.04
N CYS A 71 20.10 -4.58 -25.11
CA CYS A 71 19.59 -5.11 -26.39
C CYS A 71 20.13 -4.32 -27.60
N GLY A 72 19.94 -4.86 -28.80
CA GLY A 72 20.41 -4.29 -30.07
C GLY A 72 21.73 -4.87 -30.55
N GLU A 73 22.47 -4.13 -31.37
CA GLU A 73 23.70 -4.57 -32.06
C GLU A 73 24.77 -5.17 -31.12
N ALA A 74 24.83 -4.72 -29.86
CA ALA A 74 25.76 -5.26 -28.87
C ALA A 74 25.42 -6.69 -28.42
N ILE A 75 24.14 -7.08 -28.44
CA ILE A 75 23.64 -8.38 -27.98
C ILE A 75 22.55 -8.84 -28.95
N LYS A 76 22.94 -9.68 -29.90
CA LYS A 76 22.06 -10.08 -31.00
C LYS A 76 21.03 -11.11 -30.58
N GLY A 77 19.76 -10.80 -30.81
CA GLY A 77 18.65 -11.77 -30.88
C GLY A 77 18.00 -12.10 -29.54
N ILE A 78 18.58 -11.70 -28.40
CA ILE A 78 17.98 -11.90 -27.07
C ILE A 78 18.35 -10.72 -26.16
N PRO A 79 17.38 -10.07 -25.49
CA PRO A 79 17.67 -9.08 -24.47
C PRO A 79 18.42 -9.69 -23.26
N LEU A 80 19.55 -9.11 -22.89
CA LEU A 80 20.33 -9.57 -21.74
C LEU A 80 19.98 -8.77 -20.48
N PHE A 81 19.54 -9.48 -19.45
CA PHE A 81 19.36 -8.92 -18.12
C PHE A 81 20.70 -8.82 -17.40
N VAL A 82 21.01 -7.64 -16.89
CA VAL A 82 22.28 -7.36 -16.21
C VAL A 82 22.06 -6.65 -14.88
N LYS A 83 22.93 -6.96 -13.91
CA LYS A 83 23.04 -6.23 -12.66
C LYS A 83 24.32 -5.39 -12.67
N VAL A 84 24.14 -4.07 -12.79
CA VAL A 84 25.24 -3.10 -12.83
C VAL A 84 25.83 -2.95 -11.44
N ARG A 85 27.13 -3.24 -11.32
CA ARG A 85 27.87 -3.05 -10.07
C ARG A 85 27.84 -1.57 -9.62
N LYS A 86 28.05 -1.35 -8.33
CA LYS A 86 28.27 0.01 -7.80
C LYS A 86 29.51 0.65 -8.46
N ARG A 87 29.41 1.95 -8.72
CA ARG A 87 30.51 2.76 -9.25
C ARG A 87 31.63 2.85 -8.21
N LEU A 88 32.89 2.82 -8.67
CA LEU A 88 34.08 2.94 -7.81
C LEU A 88 34.56 4.39 -7.67
N THR A 89 34.27 5.23 -8.66
CA THR A 89 34.65 6.65 -8.66
C THR A 89 33.53 7.51 -8.08
N ALA A 90 33.89 8.56 -7.34
CA ALA A 90 32.93 9.52 -6.81
C ALA A 90 32.23 10.30 -7.94
N HIS A 91 30.97 10.65 -7.73
CA HIS A 91 30.22 11.52 -8.64
C HIS A 91 30.50 12.99 -8.28
N GLY A 92 30.84 13.83 -9.26
CA GLY A 92 31.06 15.26 -9.02
C GLY A 92 29.77 16.06 -8.81
N GLY A 93 28.63 15.53 -9.25
CA GLY A 93 27.30 16.07 -8.96
C GLY A 93 26.69 15.34 -7.78
N VAL A 94 27.11 15.67 -6.57
CA VAL A 94 26.39 15.24 -5.37
C VAL A 94 25.17 16.16 -5.29
N GLY A 95 24.02 15.68 -5.75
CA GLY A 95 22.77 16.41 -5.53
C GLY A 95 22.56 16.54 -4.03
N PHE A 96 22.38 17.76 -3.55
CA PHE A 96 21.91 18.02 -2.20
C PHE A 96 20.57 17.30 -2.04
N ASN A 97 20.54 16.20 -1.28
CA ASN A 97 19.30 15.57 -0.89
C ASN A 97 18.81 16.29 0.38
N PRO A 98 17.80 17.17 0.29
CA PRO A 98 17.35 17.95 1.46
C PRO A 98 16.85 17.05 2.58
N LEU A 99 16.43 15.84 2.24
CA LEU A 99 15.91 14.84 3.18
C LEU A 99 17.00 14.35 4.14
N ASP A 100 18.26 14.35 3.72
CA ASP A 100 19.39 13.92 4.55
C ASP A 100 19.68 14.92 5.68
N PHE A 101 19.18 16.15 5.56
CA PHE A 101 19.35 17.23 6.55
C PHE A 101 18.07 17.49 7.37
N LEU A 102 17.05 16.64 7.26
CA LEU A 102 15.84 16.81 8.04
C LEU A 102 16.14 16.66 9.54
N PRO A 103 15.61 17.56 10.40
CA PRO A 103 15.70 17.40 11.85
C PRO A 103 15.16 16.04 12.29
N LYS A 104 15.80 15.40 13.26
CA LYS A 104 15.37 14.08 13.79
C LYS A 104 13.90 14.07 14.21
N GLN A 105 13.41 15.19 14.77
CA GLN A 105 12.00 15.38 15.14
C GLN A 105 11.04 15.26 13.96
N THR A 106 11.42 15.75 12.77
CA THR A 106 10.60 15.65 11.55
C THR A 106 10.56 14.22 11.03
N ILE A 107 11.68 13.51 11.09
CA ILE A 107 11.78 12.11 10.69
C ILE A 107 10.90 11.24 11.61
N GLU A 108 10.99 11.44 12.92
CA GLU A 108 10.13 10.76 13.90
C GLU A 108 8.65 11.10 13.70
N GLY A 109 8.32 12.35 13.40
CA GLY A 109 6.95 12.78 13.08
C GLY A 109 6.42 12.10 11.81
N LEU A 110 7.23 12.02 10.76
CA LEU A 110 6.89 11.33 9.51
C LEU A 110 6.76 9.82 9.72
N GLN A 111 7.61 9.21 10.52
CA GLN A 111 7.52 7.79 10.88
C GLN A 111 6.25 7.50 11.69
N LYS A 112 5.92 8.32 12.69
CA LYS A 112 4.66 8.21 13.44
C LYS A 112 3.45 8.40 12.53
N ARG A 113 3.52 9.33 11.57
CA ARG A 113 2.44 9.56 10.59
C ARG A 113 2.30 8.38 9.64
N LYS A 114 3.41 7.83 9.14
CA LYS A 114 3.43 6.61 8.34
C LYS A 114 2.83 5.44 9.12
N GLN A 115 3.22 5.26 10.38
CA GLN A 115 2.70 4.19 11.25
C GLN A 115 1.22 4.39 11.59
N LYS A 116 0.75 5.64 11.72
CA LYS A 116 -0.67 5.95 11.87
C LYS A 116 -1.49 5.70 10.60
N ILE A 117 -0.91 5.94 9.43
CA ILE A 117 -1.58 5.76 8.13
C ILE A 117 -1.59 4.28 7.73
N LEU A 118 -0.47 3.58 7.85
CA LEU A 118 -0.37 2.15 7.51
C LEU A 118 -0.98 1.26 8.61
N GLY A 119 -1.06 1.72 9.86
CA GLY A 119 -1.36 0.85 11.01
C GLY A 119 -0.22 -0.13 11.31
N GLU A 120 -0.44 -1.06 12.23
CA GLU A 120 0.42 -2.24 12.46
C GLU A 120 0.26 -3.30 11.34
N LYS A 121 -0.17 -2.89 10.15
CA LYS A 121 -0.46 -3.81 9.08
C LYS A 121 0.82 -4.38 8.51
N THR A 122 0.87 -5.70 8.40
CA THR A 122 2.00 -6.40 7.79
C THR A 122 2.11 -6.09 6.29
N ALA A 123 3.28 -6.31 5.70
CA ALA A 123 3.49 -6.10 4.26
C ALA A 123 2.49 -6.90 3.40
N ASN A 124 2.13 -8.10 3.87
CA ASN A 124 1.15 -8.96 3.22
C ASN A 124 -0.26 -8.36 3.27
N GLU A 125 -0.70 -7.80 4.40
CA GLU A 125 -2.00 -7.13 4.51
C GLU A 125 -2.12 -5.91 3.58
N LEU A 126 -1.02 -5.18 3.38
CA LEU A 126 -0.95 -4.06 2.44
C LEU A 126 -1.04 -4.49 0.99
N GLU A 127 -0.38 -5.59 0.63
CA GLU A 127 -0.44 -6.17 -0.71
C GLU A 127 -1.84 -6.73 -1.03
N THR A 128 -2.42 -7.49 -0.09
CA THR A 128 -3.79 -7.99 -0.19
C THR A 128 -4.79 -6.84 -0.30
N GLY A 129 -4.64 -5.79 0.52
CA GLY A 129 -5.49 -4.61 0.45
C GLY A 129 -5.39 -3.87 -0.89
N LYS A 130 -4.18 -3.81 -1.48
CA LYS A 130 -3.96 -3.20 -2.79
C LYS A 130 -4.63 -4.01 -3.90
N SER A 131 -4.49 -5.33 -3.89
CA SER A 131 -5.16 -6.22 -4.85
C SER A 131 -6.68 -6.08 -4.79
N ILE A 132 -7.25 -6.06 -3.58
CA ILE A 132 -8.70 -5.89 -3.37
C ILE A 132 -9.17 -4.53 -3.89
N TYR A 133 -8.41 -3.47 -3.60
CA TYR A 133 -8.76 -2.12 -4.05
C TYR A 133 -8.75 -2.01 -5.58
N GLU A 134 -7.73 -2.54 -6.24
CA GLU A 134 -7.62 -2.58 -7.70
C GLU A 134 -8.76 -3.37 -8.33
N GLU A 135 -9.17 -4.48 -7.71
CA GLU A 135 -10.30 -5.28 -8.19
C GLU A 135 -11.66 -4.57 -8.04
N ILE A 136 -11.83 -3.76 -6.99
CA ILE A 136 -13.08 -3.01 -6.74
C ILE A 136 -13.19 -1.78 -7.63
N THR A 137 -12.06 -1.11 -7.91
CA THR A 137 -12.03 0.10 -8.75
C THR A 137 -11.93 -0.19 -10.25
N ALA A 138 -11.65 -1.43 -10.64
CA ALA A 138 -11.75 -1.86 -12.02
C ALA A 138 -13.18 -1.66 -12.56
N PRO A 139 -13.35 -1.07 -13.76
CA PRO A 139 -14.67 -0.86 -14.35
C PRO A 139 -15.32 -2.22 -14.65
N LYS A 140 -16.39 -2.55 -13.92
CA LYS A 140 -17.16 -3.79 -14.06
C LYS A 140 -18.57 -3.48 -14.56
N THR A 141 -19.13 -4.41 -15.32
CA THR A 141 -20.52 -4.37 -15.79
C THR A 141 -21.49 -4.86 -14.71
N SER A 142 -22.76 -4.47 -14.77
CA SER A 142 -23.76 -4.85 -13.76
C SER A 142 -23.95 -6.36 -13.60
N ALA A 143 -23.70 -7.15 -14.66
CA ALA A 143 -23.74 -8.61 -14.60
C ALA A 143 -22.57 -9.19 -13.80
N GLU A 144 -21.37 -8.66 -13.98
CA GLU A 144 -20.16 -9.09 -13.25
C GLU A 144 -20.29 -8.81 -11.74
N TYR A 145 -20.94 -7.71 -11.35
CA TYR A 145 -21.24 -7.45 -9.94
C TYR A 145 -22.19 -8.48 -9.33
N LEU A 146 -23.23 -8.89 -10.05
CA LEU A 146 -24.18 -9.90 -9.58
C LEU A 146 -23.53 -11.28 -9.42
N ASP A 147 -22.68 -11.67 -10.35
CA ASP A 147 -21.91 -12.92 -10.28
C ASP A 147 -20.93 -12.90 -9.10
N GLN A 148 -20.23 -11.79 -8.89
CA GLN A 148 -19.34 -11.63 -7.73
C GLN A 148 -20.09 -11.68 -6.40
N ILE A 149 -21.25 -11.03 -6.31
CA ILE A 149 -22.10 -11.10 -5.12
C ILE A 149 -22.57 -12.54 -4.87
N GLY A 150 -22.96 -13.26 -5.92
CA GLY A 150 -23.33 -14.67 -5.84
C GLY A 150 -22.18 -15.54 -5.32
N TYR A 151 -20.99 -15.40 -5.91
CA TYR A 151 -19.78 -16.10 -5.48
C TYR A 151 -19.43 -15.83 -4.02
N LEU A 152 -19.41 -14.55 -3.62
CA LEU A 152 -19.08 -14.14 -2.25
C LEU A 152 -20.09 -14.70 -1.24
N LYS A 153 -21.38 -14.75 -1.59
CA LYS A 153 -22.42 -15.30 -0.72
C LYS A 153 -22.23 -16.80 -0.47
N VAL A 154 -21.84 -17.55 -1.50
CA VAL A 154 -21.51 -18.98 -1.37
C VAL A 154 -20.25 -19.14 -0.50
N ARG A 155 -19.21 -18.34 -0.77
CA ARG A 155 -17.94 -18.44 -0.04
C ARG A 155 -18.07 -18.10 1.45
N ILE A 156 -18.86 -17.08 1.79
CA ILE A 156 -19.16 -16.74 3.19
C ILE A 156 -19.82 -17.92 3.90
N LYS A 157 -20.78 -18.58 3.24
CA LYS A 157 -21.47 -19.74 3.81
C LYS A 157 -20.53 -20.92 4.05
N GLU A 158 -19.62 -21.21 3.11
CA GLU A 158 -18.59 -22.24 3.28
C GLU A 158 -17.67 -21.94 4.46
N LEU A 159 -17.21 -20.70 4.61
CA LEU A 159 -16.35 -20.28 5.72
C LEU A 159 -17.08 -20.35 7.07
N GLU A 160 -18.36 -19.99 7.13
CA GLU A 160 -19.20 -20.15 8.32
C GLU A 160 -19.29 -21.64 8.73
N GLU A 161 -19.50 -22.54 7.76
CA GLU A 161 -19.53 -23.99 7.99
C GLU A 161 -18.17 -24.53 8.48
N GLU A 162 -17.05 -24.08 7.90
CA GLU A 162 -15.69 -24.44 8.35
C GLU A 162 -15.40 -23.97 9.78
N VAL A 163 -15.81 -22.75 10.13
CA VAL A 163 -15.67 -22.20 11.49
C VAL A 163 -16.46 -23.01 12.50
N ASP A 164 -17.67 -23.44 12.16
CA ASP A 164 -18.50 -24.25 13.05
C ASP A 164 -17.91 -25.65 13.26
N ILE A 165 -17.35 -26.25 12.22
CA ILE A 165 -16.61 -27.53 12.33
C ILE A 165 -15.38 -27.38 13.25
N LEU A 166 -14.60 -26.30 13.10
CA LEU A 166 -13.42 -26.04 13.91
C LEU A 166 -13.79 -25.80 15.39
N LYS A 167 -14.85 -25.04 15.66
CA LYS A 167 -15.38 -24.85 17.03
C LYS A 167 -15.82 -26.17 17.68
N GLY A 168 -16.47 -27.04 16.91
CA GLY A 168 -16.85 -28.38 17.39
C GLY A 168 -15.64 -29.22 17.78
N ARG A 169 -14.58 -29.22 16.95
CA ARG A 169 -13.33 -29.93 17.23
C ARG A 169 -12.61 -29.40 18.48
N ILE A 170 -12.72 -28.11 18.78
CA ILE A 170 -12.14 -27.51 19.99
C ILE A 170 -12.90 -27.96 21.24
N LEU A 171 -14.23 -27.97 21.20
CA LEU A 171 -15.08 -28.50 22.27
C LEU A 171 -14.79 -29.96 22.60
N ASP A 172 -14.57 -30.79 21.57
CA ASP A 172 -14.20 -32.20 21.75
C ASP A 172 -12.81 -32.36 22.38
N VAL A 173 -11.86 -31.47 22.07
CA VAL A 173 -10.52 -31.46 22.66
C VAL A 173 -10.55 -30.98 24.12
N GLU A 174 -11.44 -30.05 24.47
CA GLU A 174 -11.65 -29.58 25.84
C GLU A 174 -12.35 -30.62 26.73
N GLY A 175 -13.25 -31.44 26.17
CA GLY A 175 -13.99 -32.49 26.90
C GLY A 175 -13.17 -33.72 27.30
N VAL A 176 -11.98 -33.94 26.71
CA VAL A 176 -11.22 -35.20 26.84
C VAL A 176 -10.12 -35.17 27.93
N LYS A 177 -9.89 -34.09 28.69
CA LYS A 177 -8.77 -34.04 29.66
C LYS A 177 -9.16 -33.74 31.12
N GLY A 178 -9.38 -34.81 31.87
CA GLY A 178 -8.99 -34.88 33.28
C GLY A 178 -7.54 -35.35 33.43
N GLY A 179 -6.66 -34.50 33.98
CA GLY A 179 -5.27 -34.84 34.37
C GLY A 179 -4.17 -34.19 33.51
N PRO A 180 -3.04 -33.74 34.12
CA PRO A 180 -2.19 -32.69 33.56
C PRO A 180 -1.26 -33.23 32.48
N LEU A 181 -1.53 -32.86 31.24
CA LEU A 181 -0.58 -32.96 30.13
C LEU A 181 -0.16 -31.55 29.76
N SER A 182 1.13 -31.27 29.82
CA SER A 182 1.78 -29.99 29.53
C SER A 182 1.22 -29.32 28.25
N ILE A 183 0.33 -28.34 28.43
CA ILE A 183 -0.29 -27.55 27.37
C ILE A 183 0.70 -26.47 26.93
N SER A 184 1.69 -26.86 26.14
CA SER A 184 2.56 -25.90 25.44
C SER A 184 2.65 -26.18 23.94
N GLN A 185 1.82 -27.09 23.39
CA GLN A 185 1.97 -27.54 22.00
C GLN A 185 0.68 -27.89 21.23
N ILE A 186 -0.50 -27.37 21.59
CA ILE A 186 -1.70 -27.60 20.76
C ILE A 186 -2.46 -26.28 20.53
N THR A 187 -2.04 -25.64 19.42
CA THR A 187 -2.77 -24.78 18.48
C THR A 187 -3.39 -23.46 18.95
N ASP A 188 -2.85 -22.40 18.34
CA ASP A 188 -3.08 -20.98 18.56
C ASP A 188 -4.53 -20.52 18.38
N ASN A 189 -4.95 -19.67 19.32
CA ASN A 189 -6.20 -18.92 19.35
C ASN A 189 -6.31 -17.90 18.19
N ASP A 190 -5.19 -17.60 17.53
CA ASP A 190 -5.04 -16.54 16.53
C ASP A 190 -5.90 -16.78 15.28
N ASN A 191 -6.02 -18.03 14.81
CA ASN A 191 -6.82 -18.34 13.62
C ASN A 191 -8.32 -18.10 13.81
N ILE A 192 -8.83 -18.22 15.05
CA ILE A 192 -10.25 -18.01 15.35
C ILE A 192 -10.56 -16.52 15.44
N GLU A 193 -9.65 -15.73 16.00
CA GLU A 193 -9.78 -14.27 16.04
C GLU A 193 -9.69 -13.66 14.62
N GLU A 194 -8.82 -14.20 13.76
CA GLU A 194 -8.73 -13.82 12.34
C GLU A 194 -10.05 -14.12 11.60
N LEU A 195 -10.59 -15.34 11.73
CA LEU A 195 -11.86 -15.73 11.10
C LEU A 195 -13.06 -14.92 11.61
N GLN A 196 -13.11 -14.60 12.91
CA GLN A 196 -14.16 -13.74 13.48
C GLN A 196 -14.07 -12.30 12.97
N THR A 197 -12.85 -11.79 12.78
CA THR A 197 -12.62 -10.45 12.23
C THR A 197 -13.03 -10.40 10.76
N GLU A 198 -12.72 -11.44 10.00
CA GLU A 198 -13.10 -11.56 8.60
C GLU A 198 -14.63 -11.60 8.43
N ILE A 199 -15.34 -12.41 9.23
CA ILE A 199 -16.82 -12.45 9.24
C ILE A 199 -17.41 -11.07 9.54
N LYS A 200 -16.85 -10.32 10.48
CA LYS A 200 -17.33 -8.98 10.84
C LYS A 200 -17.22 -8.00 9.68
N VAL A 201 -16.07 -7.98 8.99
CA VAL A 201 -15.82 -7.12 7.83
C VAL A 201 -16.78 -7.45 6.68
N TRP A 202 -17.01 -8.74 6.42
CA TRP A 202 -17.95 -9.16 5.37
C TRP A 202 -19.41 -8.82 5.69
N ARG A 203 -19.81 -8.83 6.96
CA ARG A 203 -21.14 -8.41 7.41
C ARG A 203 -21.39 -6.92 7.19
N GLU A 204 -20.40 -6.08 7.51
CA GLU A 204 -20.48 -4.64 7.28
C GLU A 204 -20.57 -4.33 5.78
N LYS A 205 -19.79 -5.04 4.95
CA LYS A 205 -19.83 -4.91 3.49
C LYS A 205 -21.19 -5.32 2.90
N TYR A 206 -21.79 -6.40 3.40
CA TYR A 206 -23.13 -6.83 2.98
C TYR A 206 -24.21 -5.80 3.35
N ASN A 207 -24.16 -5.26 4.57
CA ASN A 207 -25.12 -4.25 5.02
C ASN A 207 -25.01 -2.96 4.21
N TYR A 208 -23.78 -2.51 3.91
CA TYR A 208 -23.54 -1.33 3.06
C TYR A 208 -24.11 -1.50 1.65
N LEU A 209 -23.90 -2.68 1.05
CA LEU A 209 -24.43 -2.98 -0.29
C LEU A 209 -25.95 -3.10 -0.30
N LYS A 210 -26.53 -3.69 0.75
CA LYS A 210 -27.99 -3.81 0.91
C LYS A 210 -28.64 -2.43 1.07
N GLU A 211 -28.05 -1.56 1.88
CA GLU A 211 -28.52 -0.17 2.08
C GLU A 211 -28.38 0.67 0.81
N SER A 212 -27.35 0.41 0.01
CA SER A 212 -27.16 1.02 -1.31
C SER A 212 -28.15 0.53 -2.38
N MET A 213 -28.77 -0.65 -2.19
CA MET A 213 -29.79 -1.19 -3.09
C MET A 213 -31.22 -0.81 -2.69
N GLU A 214 -31.49 -0.66 -1.38
CA GLU A 214 -32.80 -0.26 -0.86
C GLU A 214 -33.12 1.23 -1.08
N ASN A 215 -32.14 2.08 -1.38
CA ASN A 215 -32.33 3.50 -1.75
C ASN A 215 -31.65 3.88 -3.09
N PRO A 216 -32.31 3.62 -4.24
CA PRO A 216 -31.76 3.95 -5.57
C PRO A 216 -31.65 5.47 -5.84
N ASP A 217 -32.47 6.29 -5.18
CA ASP A 217 -32.56 7.74 -5.42
C ASP A 217 -31.56 8.57 -4.59
N ALA A 218 -30.81 7.97 -3.68
CA ALA A 218 -29.81 8.68 -2.87
C ALA A 218 -28.51 9.03 -3.63
N VAL A 219 -28.36 8.55 -4.87
CA VAL A 219 -27.16 8.77 -5.69
C VAL A 219 -27.43 9.71 -6.88
N ILE A 220 -28.67 10.14 -7.10
CA ILE A 220 -29.04 11.08 -8.18
C ILE A 220 -29.96 12.19 -7.63
N SER A 221 -29.47 12.94 -6.65
CA SER A 221 -30.04 14.23 -6.26
C SER A 221 -29.02 15.03 -5.46
N SER A 222 -28.03 15.60 -6.16
CA SER A 222 -27.27 16.72 -5.61
C SER A 222 -28.12 17.99 -5.76
N GLY A 223 -28.87 18.33 -4.71
CA GLY A 223 -29.59 19.60 -4.62
C GLY A 223 -30.22 19.80 -3.24
N GLU A 224 -29.68 20.75 -2.48
CA GLU A 224 -30.23 21.38 -1.27
C GLU A 224 -30.03 20.71 0.11
N GLY A 225 -29.91 19.38 0.25
CA GLY A 225 -29.67 18.75 1.57
C GLY A 225 -28.21 18.77 2.09
N SER A 226 -27.23 19.04 1.21
CA SER A 226 -25.80 18.96 1.54
C SER A 226 -25.36 20.05 2.53
N SER A 227 -26.02 21.20 2.51
CA SER A 227 -25.66 22.34 3.37
C SER A 227 -25.98 22.06 4.84
N GLU A 228 -27.08 21.36 5.11
CA GLU A 228 -27.53 21.05 6.47
C GLU A 228 -26.66 19.97 7.10
N LEU A 229 -26.30 18.94 6.32
CA LEU A 229 -25.34 17.89 6.71
C LEU A 229 -23.92 18.44 6.94
N ILE A 230 -23.46 19.38 6.11
CA ILE A 230 -22.18 20.06 6.33
C ILE A 230 -22.21 20.89 7.62
N LEU A 231 -23.31 21.59 7.90
CA LEU A 231 -23.48 22.38 9.11
C LEU A 231 -23.53 21.49 10.37
N GLU A 232 -24.22 20.36 10.29
CA GLU A 232 -24.30 19.39 11.39
C GLU A 232 -22.93 18.75 11.67
N LEU A 233 -22.18 18.40 10.62
CA LEU A 233 -20.81 17.90 10.75
C LEU A 233 -19.86 18.97 11.33
N GLN A 234 -20.00 20.23 10.94
CA GLN A 234 -19.23 21.34 11.52
C GLN A 234 -19.53 21.50 13.02
N ASN A 235 -20.80 21.49 13.42
CA ASN A 235 -21.20 21.59 14.83
C ASN A 235 -20.68 20.41 15.66
N LYS A 236 -20.73 19.19 15.12
CA LYS A 236 -20.21 17.99 15.78
C LYS A 236 -18.69 18.01 15.93
N THR A 237 -17.99 18.62 14.98
CA THR A 237 -16.53 18.82 15.05
C THR A 237 -16.18 19.80 16.18
N ILE A 238 -16.91 20.91 16.30
CA ILE A 238 -16.73 21.89 17.38
C ILE A 238 -17.00 21.26 18.77
N GLU A 239 -18.05 20.44 18.89
CA GLU A 239 -18.37 19.75 20.14
C GLU A 239 -17.28 18.76 20.57
N LEU A 240 -16.72 18.01 19.60
CA LEU A 240 -15.61 17.10 19.84
C LEU A 240 -14.33 17.83 20.24
N GLU A 241 -14.01 18.96 19.60
CA GLU A 241 -12.87 19.81 19.99
C GLU A 241 -13.01 20.36 21.41
N ALA A 242 -14.21 20.82 21.78
CA ALA A 242 -14.50 21.28 23.14
C ALA A 242 -14.34 20.16 24.19
N ASN A 243 -14.79 18.95 23.87
CA ASN A 243 -14.62 17.78 24.73
C ASN A 243 -13.14 17.41 24.91
N VAL A 244 -12.34 17.43 23.84
CA VAL A 244 -10.88 17.21 23.90
C VAL A 244 -10.20 18.26 24.79
N GLN A 245 -10.60 19.52 24.68
CA GLN A 245 -10.06 20.61 25.50
C GLN A 245 -10.44 20.47 26.98
N LYS A 246 -11.68 20.06 27.28
CA LYS A 246 -12.15 19.76 28.63
C LYS A 246 -11.34 18.63 29.28
N TYR A 247 -11.13 17.52 28.57
CA TYR A 247 -10.32 16.42 29.08
C TYR A 247 -8.87 16.84 29.30
N ARG A 248 -8.26 17.61 28.39
CA ARG A 248 -6.91 18.17 28.60
C ARG A 248 -6.82 19.02 29.87
N SER A 249 -7.81 19.86 30.16
CA SER A 249 -7.85 20.65 31.39
C SER A 249 -7.90 19.74 32.63
N GLN A 250 -8.76 18.72 32.63
CA GLN A 250 -8.86 17.76 33.74
C GLN A 250 -7.56 17.00 34.00
N TYR A 251 -6.86 16.56 32.94
CA TYR A 251 -5.55 15.92 33.08
C TYR A 251 -4.48 16.88 33.60
N THR A 252 -4.55 18.15 33.20
CA THR A 252 -3.64 19.20 33.68
C THR A 252 -3.88 19.49 35.17
N ASP A 253 -5.13 19.58 35.60
CA ASP A 253 -5.52 19.77 37.00
C ASP A 253 -5.13 18.56 37.87
N ALA A 254 -5.30 17.35 37.35
CA ALA A 254 -4.88 16.11 38.02
C ALA A 254 -3.35 16.05 38.19
N LEU A 255 -2.58 16.45 37.17
CA LEU A 255 -1.12 16.58 37.24
C LEU A 255 -0.70 17.61 38.30
N LEU A 256 -1.37 18.77 38.32
CA LEU A 256 -1.07 19.85 39.26
C LEU A 256 -1.41 19.46 40.71
N LEU A 257 -2.48 18.67 40.91
CA LEU A 257 -2.82 18.05 42.19
C LEU A 257 -1.78 16.99 42.62
N ALA A 258 -1.33 16.15 41.69
CA ALA A 258 -0.29 15.16 41.96
C ALA A 258 1.04 15.83 42.35
N GLU A 259 1.43 16.90 41.65
CA GLU A 259 2.62 17.69 41.98
C GLU A 259 2.50 18.37 43.35
N LYS A 260 1.33 18.94 43.68
CA LYS A 260 1.05 19.49 45.02
C LYS A 260 1.13 18.41 46.10
N ALA A 261 0.54 17.24 45.89
CA ALA A 261 0.59 16.12 46.83
C ALA A 261 2.03 15.62 47.05
N ILE A 262 2.83 15.51 45.98
CA ILE A 262 4.25 15.16 46.07
C ILE A 262 5.04 16.22 46.85
N LYS A 263 4.73 17.51 46.66
CA LYS A 263 5.37 18.63 47.38
C LYS A 263 5.02 18.63 48.87
N GLU A 264 3.78 18.30 49.23
CA GLU A 264 3.37 18.14 50.63
C GLU A 264 4.01 16.91 51.29
N LEU A 265 4.07 15.77 50.61
CA LEU A 265 4.78 14.57 51.09
C LEU A 265 6.26 14.84 51.33
N LYS A 266 6.91 15.62 50.45
CA LYS A 266 8.30 16.06 50.65
C LYS A 266 8.47 17.02 51.84
N LYS A 267 7.47 17.86 52.15
CA LYS A 267 7.48 18.71 53.35
C LYS A 267 7.30 17.92 54.64
N ARG A 268 6.51 16.84 54.65
CA ARG A 268 6.29 15.97 55.83
C ARG A 268 7.46 15.01 56.13
N LYS A 269 8.39 14.82 55.19
CA LYS A 269 9.61 14.00 55.34
C LYS A 269 10.84 14.79 55.83
N LYS A 270 10.70 16.08 56.10
CA LYS A 270 11.69 16.94 56.80
C LYS A 270 11.18 17.25 58.18
#